data_AF-A0A522BTK9-F1
#
_entry.id   AF-A0A522BTK9-F1
#
_cell.length_a   1.000
_cell.length_b   1.000
_cell.length_c   1.000
_cell.angle_alpha   90.00
_cell.angle_beta   90.00
_cell.angle_gamma   90.00
#
_symmetry.space_group_name_H-M   'P 1'
#
loop_
_entity.id
_entity.type
_entity.pdbx_description
1 polymer ?
#
loop_
_entity_poly.entity_id
_entity_poly.type
_entity_poly.pdbx_seq_one_letter_code
_entity_poly.pdbx_strand_id
1 'polypeptide(L)'
;WADVLHAVPGSRIVVKHFATSYPLARERILQAFAACGIGSERVELLSAHPDINGHLDLYREIDIALDSFPYNGTTTTCEAIWMGVPVITRAGEKHAARVGATLLTSLGFSTWIAASDEEFVRAAVKLSGDLEELQALRLSLREHMQASPLLDGAKFTSGLEKMLRKIWRDWCGNG
;
A
#
# COMPACT_ATOMS: atom_id res chain seq x y z
N TRP A 1 12.11 6.26 -0.07
CA TRP A 1 11.16 7.40 -0.13
C TRP A 1 11.82 8.73 -0.44
N ALA A 2 12.94 9.10 0.22
CA ALA A 2 13.66 10.32 -0.13
C ALA A 2 14.04 10.37 -1.63
N ASP A 3 14.52 9.25 -2.20
CA ASP A 3 14.83 9.18 -3.63
C ASP A 3 13.62 9.43 -4.54
N VAL A 4 12.42 8.99 -4.13
CA VAL A 4 11.16 9.32 -4.83
C VAL A 4 10.91 10.83 -4.79
N LEU A 5 11.05 11.45 -3.62
CA LEU A 5 10.83 12.88 -3.45
C LEU A 5 11.87 13.72 -4.20
N HIS A 6 13.11 13.25 -4.33
CA HIS A 6 14.13 13.89 -5.17
C HIS A 6 13.81 13.74 -6.66
N ALA A 7 13.36 12.57 -7.08
CA ALA A 7 13.04 12.28 -8.48
C ALA A 7 11.74 12.95 -8.96
N VAL A 8 10.83 13.33 -8.06
CA VAL A 8 9.57 14.02 -8.36
C VAL A 8 9.55 15.38 -7.64
N PRO A 9 10.15 16.43 -8.24
CA PRO A 9 10.18 17.77 -7.65
C PRO A 9 8.77 18.31 -7.37
N GLY A 10 8.59 19.03 -6.26
CA GLY A 10 7.30 19.60 -5.87
C GLY A 10 6.33 18.62 -5.18
N SER A 11 6.59 17.31 -5.22
CA SER A 11 5.79 16.33 -4.47
C SER A 11 5.96 16.48 -2.95
N ARG A 12 4.96 16.04 -2.18
CA ARG A 12 5.02 15.98 -0.71
C ARG A 12 4.76 14.54 -0.27
N ILE A 13 5.22 14.17 0.92
CA ILE A 13 4.91 12.88 1.53
C ILE A 13 4.05 13.09 2.78
N VAL A 14 2.98 12.29 2.87
CA VAL A 14 2.16 12.18 4.09
C VAL A 14 2.52 10.88 4.78
N VAL A 15 2.97 10.95 6.03
CA VAL A 15 3.22 9.77 6.87
C VAL A 15 2.19 9.73 7.98
N LYS A 16 1.31 8.74 7.92
CA LYS A 16 0.24 8.54 8.91
C LYS A 16 0.52 7.33 9.79
N HIS A 17 0.64 7.56 11.09
CA HIS A 17 0.81 6.49 12.08
C HIS A 17 0.42 7.00 13.46
N PHE A 18 -0.12 6.15 14.35
CA PHE A 18 -0.53 6.60 15.69
C PHE A 18 0.62 7.26 16.47
N ALA A 19 1.85 6.77 16.27
CA ALA A 19 3.03 7.31 16.96
C ALA A 19 3.34 8.77 16.61
N THR A 20 2.85 9.30 15.48
CA THR A 20 3.07 10.72 15.12
C THR A 20 2.27 11.69 15.99
N SER A 21 1.45 11.20 16.93
CA SER A 21 0.87 12.02 18.01
C SER A 21 1.92 12.40 19.06
N TYR A 22 3.04 11.67 19.16
CA TYR A 22 4.10 11.94 20.13
C TYR A 22 5.17 12.85 19.52
N PRO A 23 5.54 13.97 20.18
CA PRO A 23 6.53 14.93 19.66
C PRO A 23 7.87 14.29 19.28
N LEU A 24 8.40 13.38 20.11
CA LEU A 24 9.69 12.72 19.88
C LEU A 24 9.67 11.86 18.60
N ALA A 25 8.56 11.16 18.35
CA ALA A 25 8.42 10.35 17.14
C ALA A 25 8.34 11.25 15.90
N ARG A 26 7.64 12.38 15.97
CA ARG A 26 7.57 13.37 14.89
C ARG A 26 8.95 13.92 14.56
N GLU A 27 9.67 14.38 15.58
CA GLU A 27 11.03 14.91 15.44
C GLU A 27 11.96 13.88 14.79
N ARG A 28 11.95 12.64 15.26
CA ARG A 28 12.78 11.57 14.70
C ARG A 28 12.48 11.30 13.22
N ILE A 29 11.21 11.31 12.83
CA ILE A 29 10.83 11.13 11.42
C ILE A 29 11.31 12.31 10.57
N LEU A 30 11.09 13.55 11.03
CA LEU A 30 11.55 14.75 10.32
C LEU A 30 13.07 14.80 10.19
N GLN A 31 13.81 14.45 11.25
CA GLN A 31 15.27 14.35 11.23
C GLN A 31 15.75 13.29 10.23
N ALA A 32 15.07 12.15 10.12
CA ALA A 32 15.40 11.12 9.15
C ALA A 32 15.22 11.61 7.70
N PHE A 33 14.15 12.35 7.40
CA PHE A 33 13.97 12.99 6.09
C PHE A 33 15.01 14.09 5.83
N ALA A 34 15.29 14.93 6.83
CA ALA A 34 16.28 16.00 6.73
C ALA A 34 17.69 15.45 6.48
N ALA A 35 18.06 14.34 7.11
CA ALA A 35 19.33 13.64 6.87
C ALA A 35 19.47 13.13 5.41
N CYS A 36 18.35 12.94 4.72
CA CYS A 36 18.31 12.61 3.29
C CYS A 36 18.10 13.84 2.38
N GLY A 37 18.20 15.05 2.91
CA GLY A 37 18.05 16.30 2.15
C GLY A 37 16.59 16.67 1.82
N ILE A 38 15.61 16.12 2.53
CA ILE A 38 14.20 16.47 2.35
C ILE A 38 13.78 17.44 3.46
N GLY A 39 13.38 18.65 3.07
CA GLY A 39 12.90 19.68 3.98
C GLY A 39 11.55 19.32 4.61
N SER A 40 11.29 19.83 5.82
CA SER A 40 10.07 19.54 6.58
C SER A 40 8.81 20.09 5.92
N GLU A 41 8.93 21.11 5.06
CA GLU A 41 7.84 21.64 4.25
C GLU A 41 7.28 20.63 3.25
N ARG A 42 8.05 19.57 2.93
CA ARG A 42 7.61 18.46 2.07
C ARG A 42 7.11 17.24 2.83
N VAL A 43 7.12 17.27 4.17
CA VAL A 43 6.75 16.13 5.02
C VAL A 43 5.59 16.50 5.94
N GLU A 44 4.47 15.82 5.75
CA GLU A 44 3.28 15.97 6.58
C GLU A 44 3.08 14.74 7.46
N LEU A 45 2.91 14.95 8.77
CA LEU A 45 2.77 13.87 9.75
C LEU A 45 1.38 13.90 10.38
N LEU A 46 0.58 12.87 10.08
CA LEU A 46 -0.79 12.72 10.56
C LEU A 46 -0.89 11.62 11.62
N SER A 47 -1.64 11.86 12.68
CA SER A 47 -1.95 10.84 13.69
C SER A 47 -3.15 9.99 13.27
N ALA A 48 -3.57 9.05 14.13
CA ALA A 48 -4.82 8.34 13.92
C ALA A 48 -6.01 9.31 13.86
N HIS A 49 -6.97 9.02 12.98
CA HIS A 49 -8.27 9.70 12.96
C HIS A 49 -9.19 8.98 13.97
N PRO A 50 -10.07 9.69 14.71
CA PRO A 50 -10.95 9.09 15.70
C PRO A 50 -11.94 8.07 15.13
N ASP A 51 -12.37 8.26 13.87
CA ASP A 51 -13.29 7.36 13.18
C ASP A 51 -12.77 6.92 11.80
N ILE A 52 -13.37 5.85 11.30
CA ILE A 52 -13.00 5.20 10.04
C ILE A 52 -13.33 6.05 8.81
N ASN A 53 -14.43 6.81 8.81
CA ASN A 53 -14.83 7.60 7.65
C ASN A 53 -13.84 8.75 7.43
N GLY A 54 -13.49 9.46 8.50
CA GLY A 54 -12.46 10.49 8.41
C GLY A 54 -11.06 9.92 8.11
N HIS A 55 -10.73 8.69 8.55
CA HIS A 55 -9.50 8.02 8.10
C HIS A 55 -9.52 7.77 6.58
N LEU A 56 -10.62 7.25 6.04
CA LEU A 56 -10.74 6.97 4.61
C LEU A 56 -10.77 8.25 3.77
N ASP A 57 -11.42 9.31 4.26
CA ASP A 57 -11.49 10.60 3.58
C ASP A 57 -10.13 11.25 3.37
N LEU A 58 -9.13 10.97 4.21
CA LEU A 58 -7.75 11.44 4.01
C LEU A 58 -7.13 10.94 2.70
N TYR A 59 -7.55 9.77 2.18
CA TYR A 59 -7.04 9.28 0.89
C TYR A 59 -7.45 10.16 -0.30
N ARG A 60 -8.46 11.05 -0.14
CA ARG A 60 -8.83 12.02 -1.20
C ARG A 60 -7.69 13.00 -1.50
N GLU A 61 -6.86 13.28 -0.49
CA GLU A 61 -5.70 14.18 -0.59
C GLU A 61 -4.42 13.45 -1.05
N ILE A 62 -4.51 12.15 -1.38
CA ILE A 62 -3.35 11.32 -1.73
C ILE A 62 -3.44 10.92 -3.20
N ASP A 63 -2.38 11.22 -3.96
CA ASP A 63 -2.27 10.85 -5.37
C ASP A 63 -1.83 9.40 -5.55
N ILE A 64 -0.78 8.99 -4.82
CA ILE A 64 -0.12 7.69 -4.92
C ILE A 64 0.25 7.23 -3.51
N ALA A 65 -0.06 5.99 -3.17
CA ALA A 65 0.37 5.35 -1.93
C ALA A 65 1.68 4.58 -2.14
N LEU A 66 2.67 4.83 -1.29
CA LEU A 66 3.95 4.14 -1.28
C LEU A 66 3.93 3.09 -0.17
N ASP A 67 3.97 1.81 -0.54
CA ASP A 67 4.00 0.72 0.42
C ASP A 67 5.31 0.72 1.23
N SER A 68 5.27 0.20 2.45
CA SER A 68 6.45 0.08 3.30
C SER A 68 7.22 -1.22 3.01
N PHE A 69 8.51 -1.20 3.32
CA PHE A 69 9.42 -2.34 3.18
C PHE A 69 10.35 -2.39 4.41
N PRO A 70 10.72 -3.57 4.95
CA PRO A 70 10.46 -4.93 4.47
C PRO A 70 9.12 -5.53 4.93
N TYR A 71 8.24 -4.71 5.51
CA TYR A 71 6.92 -5.14 5.95
C TYR A 71 5.88 -4.33 5.18
N ASN A 72 5.18 -4.96 4.25
CA ASN A 72 4.16 -4.33 3.43
C ASN A 72 2.87 -4.09 4.23
N GLY A 73 2.09 -3.12 3.77
CA GLY A 73 0.71 -2.97 4.15
C GLY A 73 -0.15 -4.16 3.72
N THR A 74 -1.31 -4.27 4.36
CA THR A 74 -2.36 -5.21 3.97
C THR A 74 -3.67 -4.44 3.94
N THR A 75 -4.20 -4.09 5.11
CA THR A 75 -5.43 -3.31 5.23
C THR A 75 -5.27 -1.93 4.61
N THR A 76 -4.19 -1.21 4.91
CA THR A 76 -3.93 0.12 4.34
C THR A 76 -3.78 0.09 2.82
N THR A 77 -3.18 -0.97 2.26
CA THR A 77 -3.09 -1.20 0.82
C THR A 77 -4.48 -1.41 0.20
N CYS A 78 -5.32 -2.25 0.82
CA CYS A 78 -6.70 -2.44 0.37
C CYS A 78 -7.54 -1.15 0.49
N GLU A 79 -7.38 -0.39 1.57
CA GLU A 79 -8.06 0.90 1.78
C GLU A 79 -7.67 1.92 0.71
N ALA A 80 -6.37 2.08 0.43
CA ALA A 80 -5.88 2.97 -0.61
C ALA A 80 -6.54 2.67 -1.96
N ILE A 81 -6.51 1.40 -2.37
CA ILE A 81 -7.10 0.93 -3.63
C ILE A 81 -8.62 1.15 -3.64
N TRP A 82 -9.31 0.82 -2.53
CA TRP A 82 -10.75 1.05 -2.39
C TRP A 82 -11.13 2.54 -2.49
N MET A 83 -10.27 3.43 -2.02
CA MET A 83 -10.42 4.88 -2.13
C MET A 83 -9.92 5.45 -3.45
N GLY A 84 -9.51 4.61 -4.40
CA GLY A 84 -9.08 5.04 -5.72
C GLY A 84 -7.64 5.55 -5.75
N VAL A 85 -6.81 5.22 -4.76
CA VAL A 85 -5.39 5.60 -4.69
C VAL A 85 -4.51 4.42 -5.13
N PRO A 86 -3.75 4.53 -6.24
CA PRO A 86 -2.85 3.47 -6.68
C PRO A 86 -1.72 3.27 -5.67
N VAL A 87 -1.30 2.01 -5.51
CA VAL A 87 -0.25 1.62 -4.58
C VAL A 87 0.95 1.10 -5.37
N ILE A 88 2.14 1.59 -5.03
CA ILE A 88 3.41 1.02 -5.48
C ILE A 88 3.98 0.20 -4.33
N THR A 89 4.33 -1.05 -4.59
CA THR A 89 4.89 -1.95 -3.58
C THR A 89 6.24 -2.50 -4.02
N ARG A 90 7.09 -2.88 -3.06
CA ARG A 90 8.33 -3.60 -3.33
C ARG A 90 8.21 -5.04 -2.82
N ALA A 91 8.43 -6.00 -3.71
CA ALA A 91 8.45 -7.41 -3.37
C ALA A 91 9.80 -7.81 -2.77
N GLY A 92 9.79 -8.42 -1.59
CA GLY A 92 10.93 -9.10 -0.99
C GLY A 92 10.79 -10.62 -1.01
N GLU A 93 11.65 -11.29 -0.24
CA GLU A 93 11.69 -12.76 -0.16
C GLU A 93 10.80 -13.32 0.95
N LYS A 94 10.53 -12.53 1.99
CA LYS A 94 9.72 -12.94 3.15
C LYS A 94 8.24 -12.67 2.93
N HIS A 95 7.38 -13.47 3.54
CA HIS A 95 5.92 -13.30 3.48
C HIS A 95 5.48 -11.85 3.72
N ALA A 96 5.97 -11.22 4.80
CA ALA A 96 5.64 -9.84 5.15
C ALA A 96 6.05 -8.80 4.08
N ALA A 97 7.06 -9.10 3.26
CA ALA A 97 7.53 -8.27 2.16
C ALA A 97 6.85 -8.61 0.82
N ARG A 98 5.81 -9.46 0.83
CA ARG A 98 5.11 -9.92 -0.39
C ARG A 98 3.61 -9.73 -0.34
N VAL A 99 3.07 -9.19 0.75
CA VAL A 99 1.62 -9.01 0.87
C VAL A 99 1.13 -7.99 -0.15
N GLY A 100 1.81 -6.85 -0.31
CA GLY A 100 1.47 -5.86 -1.32
C GLY A 100 1.52 -6.45 -2.73
N ALA A 101 2.57 -7.24 -3.04
CA ALA A 101 2.71 -7.91 -4.32
C ALA A 101 1.56 -8.89 -4.61
N THR A 102 1.13 -9.65 -3.60
CA THR A 102 -0.01 -10.59 -3.70
C THR A 102 -1.32 -9.85 -3.98
N LEU A 103 -1.56 -8.74 -3.27
CA LEU A 103 -2.75 -7.91 -3.45
C LEU A 103 -2.81 -7.31 -4.86
N LEU A 104 -1.73 -6.64 -5.30
CA LEU A 104 -1.68 -6.04 -6.64
C LEU A 104 -1.79 -7.07 -7.75
N THR A 105 -1.19 -8.24 -7.59
CA THR A 105 -1.32 -9.34 -8.57
C THR A 105 -2.77 -9.83 -8.65
N SER A 106 -3.45 -9.97 -7.50
CA SER A 106 -4.86 -10.40 -7.45
C SER A 106 -5.82 -9.41 -8.13
N LEU A 107 -5.39 -8.15 -8.26
CA LEU A 107 -6.13 -7.06 -8.90
C LEU A 107 -5.71 -6.83 -10.36
N GLY A 108 -4.70 -7.54 -10.87
CA GLY A 108 -4.17 -7.35 -12.22
C GLY A 108 -3.18 -6.19 -12.39
N PHE A 109 -2.68 -5.63 -11.29
CA PHE A 109 -1.81 -4.44 -11.27
C PHE A 109 -0.32 -4.77 -11.02
N SER A 110 0.17 -5.84 -11.63
CA SER A 110 1.55 -6.32 -11.43
C SER A 110 2.62 -5.31 -11.85
N THR A 111 2.30 -4.37 -12.74
CA THR A 111 3.19 -3.30 -13.20
C THR A 111 3.67 -2.38 -12.07
N TRP A 112 2.95 -2.31 -10.95
CA TRP A 112 3.30 -1.47 -9.80
C TRP A 112 4.01 -2.23 -8.66
N ILE A 113 4.50 -3.44 -8.98
CA ILE A 113 5.33 -4.26 -8.09
C ILE A 113 6.79 -4.12 -8.50
N ALA A 114 7.57 -3.43 -7.69
CA ALA A 114 9.01 -3.28 -7.88
C ALA A 114 9.79 -4.46 -7.28
N ALA A 115 10.87 -4.88 -7.95
CA ALA A 115 11.82 -5.87 -7.44
C ALA A 115 13.00 -5.23 -6.67
N SER A 116 13.26 -3.94 -6.88
CA SER A 116 14.34 -3.20 -6.23
C SER A 116 13.91 -1.79 -5.81
N ASP A 117 14.76 -1.10 -5.06
CA ASP A 117 14.50 0.29 -4.66
C ASP A 117 14.54 1.23 -5.89
N GLU A 118 15.40 0.96 -6.87
CA GLU A 118 15.46 1.72 -8.12
C GLU A 118 14.20 1.52 -8.97
N GLU A 119 13.66 0.29 -9.04
CA GLU A 119 12.37 0.03 -9.70
C GLU A 119 11.22 0.72 -8.98
N PHE A 120 11.25 0.76 -7.65
CA PHE A 120 10.24 1.45 -6.85
C PHE A 120 10.23 2.95 -7.15
N VAL A 121 11.42 3.57 -7.26
CA VAL A 121 11.55 4.98 -7.66
C VAL A 121 11.07 5.19 -9.10
N ARG A 122 11.47 4.34 -10.05
CA ARG A 122 11.01 4.45 -11.45
C ARG A 122 9.50 4.33 -11.57
N ALA A 123 8.87 3.43 -10.84
CA ALA A 123 7.42 3.29 -10.80
C ALA A 123 6.74 4.56 -10.29
N ALA A 124 7.28 5.18 -9.23
CA ALA A 124 6.74 6.42 -8.68
C ALA A 124 6.88 7.58 -9.67
N VAL A 125 8.04 7.73 -10.31
CA VAL A 125 8.26 8.74 -11.35
C VAL A 125 7.28 8.55 -12.51
N LYS A 126 7.16 7.32 -13.03
CA LYS A 126 6.24 7.00 -14.13
C LYS A 126 4.81 7.40 -13.77
N LEU A 127 4.31 6.93 -12.63
CA LEU A 127 2.93 7.13 -12.23
C LEU A 127 2.62 8.60 -11.91
N SER A 128 3.59 9.37 -11.44
CA SER A 128 3.46 10.81 -11.20
C SER A 128 3.62 11.68 -12.45
N GLY A 129 4.21 11.14 -13.52
CA GLY A 129 4.56 11.88 -14.73
C GLY A 129 3.45 11.99 -15.78
N ASP A 130 2.43 11.12 -15.69
CA ASP A 130 1.28 11.10 -16.59
C ASP A 130 -0.02 11.24 -15.80
N LEU A 131 -0.54 12.47 -15.75
CA LEU A 131 -1.75 12.78 -14.98
C LEU A 131 -3.02 12.16 -15.58
N GLU A 132 -3.06 11.95 -16.90
CA GLU A 132 -4.20 11.32 -17.57
C GLU A 132 -4.24 9.82 -17.27
N GLU A 133 -3.10 9.13 -17.37
CA GLU A 133 -2.97 7.72 -16.98
C GLU A 133 -3.28 7.53 -15.48
N LEU A 134 -2.75 8.42 -14.62
CA LEU A 134 -3.02 8.38 -13.19
C LEU A 134 -4.51 8.57 -12.90
N GLN A 135 -5.18 9.56 -13.52
CA GLN A 135 -6.60 9.78 -13.32
C GLN A 135 -7.44 8.58 -13.79
N ALA A 136 -7.14 8.03 -14.96
CA ALA A 136 -7.81 6.85 -15.49
C ALA A 136 -7.66 5.65 -14.55
N LEU A 137 -6.45 5.41 -14.03
CA LEU A 137 -6.19 4.36 -13.05
C LEU A 137 -7.03 4.59 -11.80
N ARG A 138 -6.97 5.77 -11.19
CA ARG A 138 -7.70 6.13 -9.97
C ARG A 138 -9.20 5.85 -10.07
N LEU A 139 -9.82 6.19 -11.21
CA LEU A 139 -11.25 5.96 -11.47
C LEU A 139 -11.61 4.47 -11.56
N SER A 140 -10.67 3.63 -12.00
CA SER A 140 -10.91 2.19 -12.23
C SER A 140 -10.67 1.30 -10.99
N LEU A 141 -9.88 1.74 -10.02
CA LEU A 141 -9.34 0.89 -8.95
C LEU A 141 -10.42 0.22 -8.08
N ARG A 142 -11.49 0.96 -7.75
CA ARG A 142 -12.59 0.41 -6.93
C ARG A 142 -13.32 -0.70 -7.65
N GLU A 143 -13.60 -0.54 -8.94
CA GLU A 143 -14.27 -1.57 -9.75
C GLU A 143 -13.39 -2.81 -9.88
N HIS A 144 -12.09 -2.65 -10.08
CA HIS A 144 -11.14 -3.77 -10.06
C HIS A 144 -11.13 -4.49 -8.71
N MET A 145 -11.15 -3.75 -7.59
CA MET A 145 -11.24 -4.34 -6.25
C MET A 145 -12.52 -5.17 -6.08
N GLN A 146 -13.67 -4.62 -6.48
CA GLN A 146 -14.98 -5.29 -6.44
C GLN A 146 -15.03 -6.54 -7.31
N ALA A 147 -14.41 -6.52 -8.49
CA ALA A 147 -14.36 -7.66 -9.40
C ALA A 147 -13.29 -8.70 -9.02
N SER A 148 -12.37 -8.38 -8.10
CA SER A 148 -11.26 -9.24 -7.74
C SER A 148 -11.66 -10.38 -6.80
N PRO A 149 -10.85 -11.47 -6.74
CA PRO A 149 -11.04 -12.52 -5.73
C PRO A 149 -10.95 -12.02 -4.28
N LEU A 150 -10.40 -10.83 -4.03
CA LEU A 150 -10.27 -10.26 -2.68
C LEU A 150 -11.63 -9.93 -2.05
N LEU A 151 -12.66 -9.65 -2.86
CA LEU A 151 -14.03 -9.38 -2.41
C LEU A 151 -15.02 -10.51 -2.73
N ASP A 152 -14.53 -11.64 -3.25
CA ASP A 152 -15.33 -12.86 -3.42
C ASP A 152 -15.26 -13.75 -2.16
N GLY A 153 -15.97 -13.29 -1.13
CA GLY A 153 -16.01 -13.97 0.17
C GLY A 153 -16.60 -15.39 0.11
N ALA A 154 -17.55 -15.63 -0.79
CA ALA A 154 -18.17 -16.95 -0.96
C ALA A 154 -17.17 -17.96 -1.53
N LYS A 155 -16.44 -17.59 -2.59
CA LYS A 155 -15.39 -18.45 -3.19
C LYS A 155 -14.23 -18.68 -2.23
N PHE A 156 -13.80 -17.65 -1.51
CA PHE A 156 -12.76 -17.78 -0.47
C PHE A 156 -13.20 -18.79 0.60
N THR A 157 -14.40 -18.62 1.16
CA THR A 157 -14.93 -19.48 2.22
C THR A 157 -15.06 -20.93 1.75
N SER A 158 -15.63 -21.15 0.56
CA SER A 158 -15.76 -22.50 0.00
C SER A 158 -14.39 -23.18 -0.20
N GLY A 159 -13.37 -22.44 -0.64
CA GLY A 159 -12.00 -22.94 -0.77
C GLY A 159 -11.41 -23.34 0.58
N LEU A 160 -11.59 -22.48 1.60
CA LEU A 160 -11.13 -22.73 2.96
C LEU A 160 -11.79 -23.97 3.57
N GLU A 161 -13.11 -24.10 3.46
CA GLU A 161 -13.87 -25.26 3.96
C GLU A 161 -13.39 -26.57 3.34
N LYS A 162 -13.16 -26.58 2.02
CA LYS A 162 -12.61 -27.76 1.32
C LYS A 162 -11.24 -28.13 1.86
N MET A 163 -10.37 -27.15 2.10
CA MET A 163 -9.04 -27.39 2.64
C MET A 163 -9.09 -27.91 4.08
N LEU A 164 -9.90 -27.29 4.94
CA LEU A 164 -10.10 -27.73 6.32
C LEU A 164 -10.66 -29.16 6.37
N ARG A 165 -11.64 -29.48 5.51
CA ARG A 165 -12.18 -30.84 5.40
C ARG A 165 -11.12 -31.84 4.94
N LYS A 166 -10.23 -31.45 4.03
CA LYS A 166 -9.12 -32.31 3.59
C LYS A 166 -8.17 -32.59 4.75
N ILE A 167 -7.70 -31.55 5.43
CA ILE A 167 -6.79 -31.67 6.59
C ILE A 167 -7.39 -32.60 7.65
N TRP A 168 -8.68 -32.44 7.94
CA TRP A 168 -9.38 -33.32 8.88
C TRP A 168 -9.40 -34.80 8.44
N ARG A 169 -9.72 -35.08 7.18
CA ARG A 169 -9.72 -36.46 6.66
C ARG A 169 -8.32 -37.08 6.68
N ASP A 170 -7.29 -36.32 6.31
CA ASP A 170 -5.91 -36.79 6.36
C ASP A 170 -5.51 -37.15 7.79
N TRP A 171 -5.91 -36.34 8.78
CA TRP A 171 -5.66 -36.64 10.20
C TRP A 171 -6.38 -37.92 10.66
N CYS A 172 -7.67 -38.09 10.34
CA CYS A 172 -8.41 -39.30 10.72
C CYS A 172 -7.90 -40.57 10.01
N GLY A 173 -7.39 -40.46 8.79
CA GLY A 173 -6.90 -41.61 8.01
C GLY A 173 -5.48 -42.05 8.37
N ASN A 174 -4.73 -41.23 9.12
CA ASN A 174 -3.39 -41.53 9.61
C ASN A 174 -3.37 -41.96 11.10
N GLY A 175 -4.55 -42.22 11.68
CA GLY A 175 -4.73 -42.74 13.05
C GLY A 175 -4.92 -44.25 13.10
#